data_AF-A0A0N4U824-F1
#
_entry.id   AF-A0A0N4U824-F1
#
_cell.length_a   1.000
_cell.length_b   1.000
_cell.length_c   1.000
_cell.angle_alpha   90.00
_cell.angle_beta   90.00
_cell.angle_gamma   90.00
#
_symmetry.space_group_name_H-M   'P 1'
#
loop_
_entity.id
_entity.type
_entity.pdbx_description
1 polymer ?
#
loop_
_entity_poly.entity_id
_entity_poly.type
_entity_poly.pdbx_seq_one_letter_code
_entity_poly.pdbx_strand_id
1 'polypeptide(L)' 'MPLFINSLPVEEVPDFKYLGSTLIPNGEAKDNITAQIMAARNAFFRLTKPLWNRREITIKTKVSILP' A
#
# COMPACT_ATOMS: atom_id res chain seq x y z
N MET A 1 6.32 17.92 23.08
CA MET A 1 7.56 17.13 23.28
C MET A 1 8.19 16.94 21.90
N PRO A 2 9.46 17.29 21.66
CA PRO A 2 10.04 17.12 20.34
C PRO A 2 10.23 15.63 20.04
N LEU A 3 9.78 15.20 18.85
CA LEU A 3 10.01 13.85 18.35
C LEU A 3 11.36 13.80 17.63
N PHE A 4 12.11 12.72 17.81
CA PHE A 4 13.39 12.51 17.12
C PHE A 4 13.42 11.14 16.44
N ILE A 5 13.90 11.10 15.19
CA ILE A 5 14.22 9.87 14.46
C ILE A 5 15.72 9.89 14.17
N ASN A 6 16.46 8.84 14.56
CA ASN A 6 17.92 8.76 14.35
C ASN A 6 18.67 10.01 14.85
N SER A 7 18.26 10.57 15.99
CA SER A 7 18.79 11.82 16.56
C SER A 7 18.54 13.09 15.72
N LEU A 8 17.70 13.03 14.68
CA LEU A 8 17.23 14.19 13.93
C LEU A 8 15.85 14.62 14.44
N PRO A 9 15.60 15.92 14.66
CA PRO A 9 14.28 16.41 15.02
C PRO A 9 13.29 16.17 13.87
N VAL A 10 12.08 15.75 14.22
CA VAL A 10 10.98 15.59 13.25
C VAL A 10 10.22 16.89 13.14
N GLU A 11 9.97 17.32 11.91
CA GLU A 11 9.13 18.48 11.60
C GLU A 11 7.65 18.07 11.55
N GLU A 12 6.79 18.85 12.20
CA GLU A 12 5.35 18.72 12.06
C GLU A 12 4.88 19.60 10.90
N VAL A 13 4.25 18.99 9.90
CA VAL A 13 3.71 19.66 8.72
C VAL A 13 2.19 19.59 8.70
N PRO A 14 1.48 20.63 8.24
CA PRO A 14 0.02 20.65 8.21
C PRO A 14 -0.57 19.64 7.23
N ASP A 15 0.15 19.34 6.16
CA ASP A 15 -0.17 18.33 5.17
C ASP A 15 1.10 17.65 4.64
N PHE A 16 0.96 16.42 4.12
CA PHE A 16 2.08 15.67 3.55
C PHE A 16 1.64 14.92 2.30
N LYS A 17 2.30 15.18 1.16
CA LYS A 17 2.02 14.47 -0.10
C LYS A 17 2.85 13.20 -0.22
N TYR A 18 2.20 12.05 -0.33
CA TYR A 18 2.83 10.75 -0.51
C TYR A 18 2.13 9.94 -1.61
N LEU A 19 2.90 9.48 -2.61
CA LEU A 19 2.39 8.67 -3.73
C LEU A 19 1.13 9.25 -4.43
N GLY A 20 1.05 10.58 -4.52
CA GLY A 20 -0.08 11.29 -5.12
C GLY A 20 -1.25 11.59 -4.18
N SER A 21 -1.26 11.03 -2.98
CA SER A 21 -2.26 11.28 -1.94
C SER A 21 -1.78 12.36 -0.96
N THR A 22 -2.66 13.24 -0.49
CA THR A 22 -2.35 14.22 0.56
C THR A 22 -2.86 13.71 1.90
N LEU A 23 -1.97 13.61 2.89
CA LEU A 23 -2.29 13.24 4.26
C LEU A 23 -2.55 14.52 5.06
N ILE A 24 -3.74 14.60 5.67
CA ILE A 24 -4.20 15.72 6.50
C ILE A 24 -4.43 15.15 7.93
N PRO A 25 -4.18 15.92 9.01
CA PRO A 25 -4.30 15.44 10.39
C PRO A 25 -5.72 15.06 10.85
N ASN A 26 -6.74 15.19 10.00
CA ASN A 26 -8.15 14.91 10.32
C ASN A 26 -8.48 13.41 10.54
N GLY A 27 -7.48 12.52 10.53
CA GLY A 27 -7.66 11.07 10.69
C GLY A 27 -8.02 10.32 9.40
N GLU A 28 -8.44 11.04 8.35
CA GLU A 28 -8.83 10.49 7.05
C GLU A 28 -7.64 9.82 6.33
N ALA A 29 -6.42 10.28 6.62
CA ALA A 29 -5.18 9.73 6.09
C ALA A 29 -5.09 8.19 6.24
N LYS A 30 -5.51 7.64 7.39
CA LYS A 30 -5.43 6.20 7.65
C LYS A 30 -6.40 5.42 6.75
N ASP A 31 -7.62 5.90 6.60
CA ASP A 31 -8.65 5.26 5.79
C ASP A 31 -8.31 5.37 4.30
N ASN A 32 -7.82 6.53 3.85
CA ASN A 32 -7.37 6.74 2.47
C ASN A 32 -6.18 5.85 2.09
N ILE A 33 -5.17 5.73 2.96
CA ILE A 33 -4.04 4.80 2.73
C ILE A 33 -4.54 3.35 2.70
N THR A 34 -5.41 2.97 3.64
CA THR A 34 -5.96 1.61 3.70
C THR A 34 -6.76 1.29 2.45
N ALA A 35 -7.62 2.20 2.00
CA ALA A 35 -8.41 2.07 0.77
C ALA A 35 -7.51 1.95 -0.47
N GLN A 36 -6.43 2.73 -0.55
CA GLN A 36 -5.47 2.66 -1.66
C GLN A 36 -4.73 1.32 -1.69
N ILE A 37 -4.28 0.82 -0.53
CA ILE A 37 -3.65 -0.51 -0.41
C ILE A 37 -4.63 -1.61 -0.83
N MET A 38 -5.88 -1.54 -0.36
CA MET A 38 -6.92 -2.50 -0.74
C MET A 38 -7.23 -2.44 -2.24
N ALA A 39 -7.30 -1.25 -2.84
CA ALA A 39 -7.50 -1.08 -4.27
C ALA A 39 -6.35 -1.70 -5.07
N ALA A 40 -5.09 -1.45 -4.68
CA ALA A 40 -3.92 -2.03 -5.32
C ALA A 40 -3.90 -3.57 -5.21
N ARG A 41 -4.18 -4.12 -4.01
CA ARG A 41 -4.32 -5.56 -3.79
C ARG A 41 -5.39 -6.17 -4.69
N ASN A 42 -6.57 -5.54 -4.74
CA ASN A 42 -7.68 -6.00 -5.59
C ASN A 42 -7.34 -5.96 -7.07
N ALA A 43 -6.69 -4.90 -7.55
CA ALA A 43 -6.22 -4.80 -8.93
C ALA A 43 -5.24 -5.93 -9.26
N PHE A 44 -4.28 -6.18 -8.36
CA PHE A 44 -3.31 -7.26 -8.52
C PHE A 44 -3.98 -8.64 -8.51
N PHE A 45 -4.90 -8.92 -7.58
CA PHE A 45 -5.68 -10.16 -7.58
C PHE A 45 -6.50 -10.36 -8.86
N ARG A 46 -7.07 -9.30 -9.43
CA ARG A 46 -7.76 -9.38 -10.73
C ARG A 46 -6.82 -9.79 -11.86
N LEU A 47 -5.58 -9.30 -11.85
CA LEU A 47 -4.55 -9.67 -12.84
C LEU A 47 -4.07 -11.12 -12.66
N THR A 48 -3.99 -11.61 -11.43
CA THR A 48 -3.56 -12.99 -11.16
C THR A 48 -4.68 -14.01 -11.30
N LYS A 49 -5.96 -13.61 -11.21
CA LYS A 49 -7.13 -14.48 -11.39
C LYS A 49 -7.05 -15.39 -12.64
N PRO A 50 -6.75 -14.90 -13.85
CA PRO A 50 -6.63 -15.77 -15.02
C PRO A 50 -5.45 -16.77 -14.92
N LEU A 51 -4.36 -16.41 -14.21
CA LEU A 51 -3.21 -17.29 -14.03
C LEU A 51 -3.58 -18.55 -13.24
N TRP A 52 -4.52 -18.44 -12.29
CA TRP A 52 -5.00 -19.60 -11.53
C TRP A 52 -5.66 -20.66 -12.41
N ASN A 53 -6.33 -20.25 -13.49
CA ASN A 53 -6.96 -21.15 -14.45
C ASN A 53 -5.98 -21.74 -15.48
N ARG A 54 -4.75 -21.21 -15.59
CA ARG A 54 -3.73 -21.73 -16.53
C ARG A 54 -3.13 -23.03 -15.99
N ARG A 55 -3.24 -24.12 -16.73
CA ARG A 55 -2.73 -25.45 -16.33
C ARG A 55 -1.23 -25.59 -16.58
N GLU A 56 -0.72 -24.82 -17.54
CA GLU A 56 0.67 -24.74 -17.93
C GLU A 56 1.55 -24.02 -16.89
N ILE A 57 0.96 -23.26 -15.96
CA ILE A 57 1.68 -22.57 -14.89
C ILE A 57 1.72 -23.46 -13.65
N THR A 58 2.92 -23.71 -13.14
CA THR A 58 3.11 -24.50 -11.93
C THR A 58 2.51 -23.82 -10.70
N ILE A 59 2.05 -24.62 -9.72
CA ILE A 59 1.53 -24.10 -8.44
C ILE A 59 2.57 -23.24 -7.73
N LYS A 60 3.85 -23.63 -7.77
CA LYS A 60 4.97 -22.87 -7.19
C LYS A 60 5.00 -21.44 -7.72
N THR A 61 4.90 -21.28 -9.04
CA THR A 61 4.87 -19.96 -9.70
C THR A 61 3.60 -19.16 -9.34
N LYS A 62 2.45 -19.82 -9.17
CA LYS A 62 1.20 -19.13 -8.76
C LYS A 62 1.26 -18.61 -7.33
N VAL A 63 1.86 -19.37 -6.42
CA VAL A 63 2.00 -18.96 -5.02
C VAL A 63 3.05 -17.85 -4.86
N SER A 64 4.12 -17.85 -5.66
CA SER A 64 5.16 -16.81 -5.57
C SER A 64 4.68 -15.41 -5.98
N ILE A 65 3.53 -15.31 -6.65
CA ILE A 65 2.93 -14.04 -7.07
C ILE A 65 1.73 -13.65 -6.20
N LEU A 66 1.49 -14.28 -5.06
CA LEU A 66 0.48 -13.80 -4.12
C LEU A 66 1.06 -12.61 -3.30
N PRO A 67 0.27 -11.55 -3.04
CA PRO A 67 0.70 -10.48 -2.14
C PRO A 67 0.91 -10.95 -0.69
#